data_AF-A0A226WY65-F1
#
_entry.id   AF-A0A226WY65-F1
#
_cell.length_a   1.000
_cell.length_b   1.000
_cell.length_c   1.000
_cell.angle_alpha   90.00
_cell.angle_beta   90.00
_cell.angle_gamma   90.00
#
_symmetry.space_group_name_H-M   'P 1'
#
loop_
_entity.id
_entity.type
_entity.pdbx_description
1 polymer ?
#
loop_
_entity_poly.entity_id
_entity_poly.type
_entity_poly.pdbx_seq_one_letter_code
_entity_poly.pdbx_strand_id
1 'polypeptide(L)'
;MRKMLVAGALSALMLGGCLSAPDVSGSRGAPSLAALQSMCGGSAVDYGTDAQGVYSAFLDAYVAQKRGKLPKEQFCAFQAGIAGQYAALGASRTPAAQSAWASFFADQRAQALSWRAAVDPTLRAG
;
A
#
# COMPACT_ATOMS: atom_id res chain seq x y z
N MET A 1 5.62 36.14 49.01
CA MET A 1 4.78 34.92 49.03
C MET A 1 4.13 34.82 47.66
N ARG A 2 4.23 33.83 46.77
CA ARG A 2 4.60 32.39 46.71
C ARG A 2 5.34 32.22 45.35
N LYS A 3 6.54 31.63 45.27
CA LYS A 3 6.88 30.21 45.03
C LYS A 3 6.36 29.61 43.70
N MET A 4 7.34 28.98 42.99
CA MET A 4 7.29 27.86 42.03
C MET A 4 7.39 28.24 40.54
N LEU A 5 8.56 28.05 39.87
CA LEU A 5 9.09 26.80 39.24
C LEU A 5 8.26 26.41 38.00
N VAL A 6 8.70 25.87 36.86
CA VAL A 6 9.96 25.40 36.24
C VAL A 6 9.53 24.91 34.83
N ALA A 7 10.48 24.82 33.90
CA ALA A 7 10.46 24.05 32.65
C ALA A 7 9.49 24.51 31.54
N GLY A 8 9.94 24.71 30.30
CA GLY A 8 10.94 23.93 29.59
C GLY A 8 10.21 23.07 28.57
N ALA A 9 10.37 23.41 27.30
CA ALA A 9 9.94 22.70 26.09
C ALA A 9 9.38 21.27 26.27
N LEU A 10 8.07 21.12 26.05
CA LEU A 10 7.47 19.89 25.53
C LEU A 10 6.76 20.29 24.23
N SER A 11 7.48 20.27 23.11
CA SER A 11 7.60 19.10 22.23
C SER A 11 6.24 18.68 21.68
N ALA A 12 6.06 19.07 20.42
CA ALA A 12 5.01 18.65 19.51
C ALA A 12 4.82 17.13 19.51
N LEU A 13 3.78 16.65 20.18
CA LEU A 13 3.31 15.27 20.13
C LEU A 13 1.80 15.31 20.30
N MET A 14 1.07 15.69 19.25
CA MET A 14 -0.31 15.22 19.00
C MET A 14 -0.77 15.64 17.59
N LEU A 15 -0.16 15.02 16.57
CA LEU A 15 -0.76 14.84 15.24
C LEU A 15 -0.73 13.33 14.88
N GLY A 16 -0.99 12.46 15.86
CA GLY A 16 -1.07 11.02 15.70
C GLY A 16 -2.50 10.51 15.43
N GLY A 17 -3.30 11.30 14.70
CA GLY A 17 -4.69 10.98 14.36
C GLY A 17 -4.89 10.71 12.87
N CYS A 18 -3.88 10.18 12.18
CA CYS A 18 -4.06 9.73 10.80
C CYS A 18 -4.39 8.24 10.84
N LEU A 19 -5.65 7.91 10.54
CA LEU A 19 -6.14 6.67 9.94
C LEU A 19 -5.17 5.50 10.03
N SER A 20 -5.46 4.52 10.88
CA SER A 20 -4.71 3.27 10.99
C SER A 20 -4.47 2.69 9.59
N ALA A 21 -3.26 2.90 9.06
CA ALA A 21 -2.84 2.29 7.83
C ALA A 21 -2.95 0.77 8.06
N PRO A 22 -3.64 0.00 7.20
CA PRO A 22 -3.88 -1.39 7.49
C PRO A 22 -2.52 -2.09 7.58
N ASP A 23 -2.24 -2.69 8.74
CA ASP A 23 -0.94 -3.27 9.06
C ASP A 23 -0.55 -4.28 7.97
N VAL A 24 0.69 -4.21 7.48
CA VAL A 24 1.21 -5.11 6.44
C VAL A 24 1.20 -6.58 6.88
N SER A 25 1.11 -6.85 8.19
CA SER A 25 0.93 -8.19 8.77
C SER A 25 -0.48 -8.75 8.61
N GLY A 26 -1.41 -7.96 8.06
CA GLY A 26 -2.81 -8.33 7.88
C GLY A 26 -3.65 -8.06 9.14
N SER A 27 -4.96 -8.22 9.00
CA SER A 27 -5.92 -8.04 10.10
C SER A 27 -6.90 -9.22 10.15
N ARG A 28 -7.79 -9.25 11.15
CA ARG A 28 -8.87 -10.26 11.21
C ARG A 28 -9.75 -10.13 9.96
N GLY A 29 -9.45 -10.91 8.92
CA GLY A 29 -10.19 -10.98 7.66
C GLY A 29 -9.44 -10.50 6.41
N ALA A 30 -8.26 -9.88 6.53
CA ALA A 30 -7.43 -9.45 5.40
C ALA A 30 -6.06 -10.18 5.43
N PRO A 31 -5.62 -10.77 4.30
CA PRO A 31 -4.31 -11.42 4.22
C PRO A 31 -3.19 -10.39 4.44
N SER A 32 -2.05 -10.84 4.97
CA SER A 32 -0.82 -10.03 5.02
C SER A 32 -0.25 -9.75 3.63
N LEU A 33 0.66 -8.79 3.52
CA LEU A 33 1.40 -8.53 2.27
C LEU A 33 2.15 -9.79 1.79
N ALA A 34 2.83 -10.48 2.70
CA ALA A 34 3.53 -11.73 2.40
C ALA A 34 2.56 -12.84 1.92
N ALA A 35 1.39 -12.94 2.56
CA ALA A 35 0.36 -13.89 2.13
C ALA A 35 -0.15 -13.56 0.72
N LEU A 36 -0.41 -12.28 0.42
CA LEU A 36 -0.83 -11.81 -0.90
C LEU A 36 0.21 -12.16 -1.98
N GLN A 37 1.50 -11.97 -1.70
CA GLN A 37 2.61 -12.31 -2.61
C GLN A 37 2.70 -13.82 -2.84
N SER A 38 2.53 -14.63 -1.79
CA SER A 38 2.60 -16.09 -1.88
C SER A 38 1.52 -16.70 -2.79
N MET A 39 0.37 -16.02 -2.96
CA MET A 39 -0.74 -16.52 -3.78
C MET A 39 -0.39 -16.69 -5.26
N CYS A 40 0.62 -15.98 -5.74
CA CYS A 40 1.06 -15.97 -7.13
C CYS A 40 2.35 -16.76 -7.38
N GLY A 41 2.87 -17.46 -6.36
CA GLY A 41 4.03 -18.34 -6.49
C GLY A 41 5.37 -17.63 -6.76
N GLY A 42 5.41 -16.30 -6.66
CA GLY A 42 6.64 -15.51 -6.81
C GLY A 42 7.46 -15.43 -5.52
N SER A 43 8.69 -14.95 -5.65
CA SER A 43 9.50 -14.57 -4.47
C SER A 43 8.91 -13.33 -3.81
N ALA A 44 8.85 -13.33 -2.48
CA ALA A 44 8.43 -12.15 -1.73
C ALA A 44 9.45 -11.01 -1.98
N VAL A 45 8.92 -9.88 -2.46
CA VAL A 45 9.65 -8.63 -2.65
C VAL A 45 9.49 -7.78 -1.40
N ASP A 46 10.61 -7.30 -0.86
CA ASP A 46 10.63 -6.27 0.18
C ASP A 46 10.52 -4.89 -0.49
N TYR A 47 9.40 -4.20 -0.24
CA TYR A 47 9.11 -2.88 -0.80
C TYR A 47 9.58 -1.72 0.11
N GLY A 48 10.20 -2.02 1.26
CA GLY A 48 10.72 -1.01 2.19
C GLY A 48 9.65 0.05 2.55
N THR A 49 9.96 1.32 2.28
CA THR A 49 9.07 2.45 2.58
C THR A 49 7.77 2.44 1.77
N ASP A 50 7.72 1.74 0.64
CA ASP A 50 6.54 1.65 -0.22
C ASP A 50 5.61 0.49 0.18
N ALA A 51 6.01 -0.36 1.13
CA ALA A 51 5.29 -1.58 1.50
C ALA A 51 3.82 -1.33 1.85
N GLN A 52 3.51 -0.26 2.58
CA GLN A 52 2.13 0.10 2.94
C GLN A 52 1.27 0.45 1.71
N GLY A 53 1.85 1.20 0.78
CA GLY A 53 1.18 1.57 -0.47
C GLY A 53 0.91 0.34 -1.32
N VAL A 54 1.93 -0.50 -1.49
CA VAL A 54 1.85 -1.74 -2.28
C VAL A 54 0.84 -2.71 -1.67
N TYR A 55 0.86 -2.87 -0.35
CA TYR A 55 -0.12 -3.68 0.37
C TYR A 55 -1.54 -3.22 0.10
N SER A 56 -1.80 -1.90 0.16
CA SER A 56 -3.13 -1.36 -0.11
C SER A 56 -3.59 -1.67 -1.55
N ALA A 57 -2.72 -1.49 -2.54
CA ALA A 57 -3.02 -1.80 -3.94
C ALA A 57 -3.28 -3.29 -4.17
N PHE A 58 -2.47 -4.17 -3.56
CA PHE A 58 -2.66 -5.61 -3.64
C PHE A 58 -3.95 -6.05 -2.94
N LEU A 59 -4.28 -5.45 -1.80
CA LEU A 59 -5.52 -5.74 -1.09
C LEU A 59 -6.75 -5.33 -1.91
N ASP A 60 -6.72 -4.17 -2.56
CA ASP A 60 -7.81 -3.71 -3.43
C ASP A 60 -8.04 -4.66 -4.60
N ALA A 61 -6.97 -5.05 -5.30
CA ALA A 61 -7.03 -6.03 -6.38
C ALA A 61 -7.47 -7.42 -5.89
N TYR A 62 -7.01 -7.85 -4.71
CA TYR A 62 -7.41 -9.11 -4.08
C TYR A 62 -8.91 -9.14 -3.76
N VAL A 63 -9.48 -8.03 -3.26
CA VAL A 63 -10.93 -7.95 -2.99
C VAL A 63 -11.72 -8.15 -4.29
N ALA A 64 -11.30 -7.53 -5.39
CA ALA A 64 -11.91 -7.73 -6.70
C ALA A 64 -11.77 -9.18 -7.21
N GLN A 65 -10.59 -9.80 -6.99
CA GLN A 65 -10.32 -11.19 -7.36
C GLN A 65 -11.20 -12.17 -6.57
N LYS A 66 -11.28 -11.99 -5.24
CA LYS A 66 -12.10 -12.80 -4.36
C LYS A 66 -13.59 -12.71 -4.67
N ARG A 67 -14.04 -11.56 -5.19
CA ARG A 67 -15.42 -11.32 -5.63
C ARG A 67 -15.67 -11.71 -7.10
N GLY A 68 -14.67 -12.29 -7.78
CA GLY A 68 -14.80 -12.83 -9.13
C GLY A 68 -14.85 -11.79 -10.25
N LYS A 69 -14.45 -10.53 -9.99
CA LYS A 69 -14.37 -9.47 -11.01
C LYS A 69 -12.95 -9.19 -11.51
N LEU A 70 -11.96 -9.91 -10.98
CA LEU A 70 -10.58 -9.91 -11.46
C LEU A 70 -10.12 -11.38 -11.58
N PRO A 71 -9.77 -11.87 -12.78
CA PRO A 71 -9.18 -13.20 -12.94
C PRO A 71 -7.89 -13.36 -12.12
N LYS A 72 -7.60 -14.57 -11.64
CA LYS A 72 -6.41 -14.83 -10.81
C LYS A 72 -5.13 -14.53 -11.58
N GLU A 73 -5.11 -14.85 -12.87
CA GLU A 73 -3.99 -14.60 -13.78
C GLU A 73 -3.71 -13.10 -13.89
N GLN A 74 -4.76 -12.29 -14.00
CA GLN A 74 -4.64 -10.83 -14.06
C GLN A 74 -4.15 -10.24 -12.73
N PHE A 75 -4.64 -10.75 -11.60
CA PHE A 75 -4.14 -10.39 -10.27
C PHE A 75 -2.65 -10.71 -10.12
N CYS A 76 -2.20 -11.88 -10.58
CA CYS A 76 -0.79 -12.25 -10.49
C CYS A 76 0.10 -11.48 -11.46
N ALA A 77 -0.39 -11.19 -12.67
CA ALA A 77 0.31 -10.30 -13.61
C ALA A 77 0.48 -8.89 -13.03
N PHE A 78 -0.54 -8.37 -12.33
CA PHE A 78 -0.47 -7.08 -11.64
C PHE A 78 0.61 -7.05 -10.56
N GLN A 79 0.68 -8.06 -9.70
CA GLN A 79 1.74 -8.16 -8.69
C GLN A 79 3.14 -8.26 -9.34
N ALA A 80 3.29 -9.09 -10.37
CA ALA A 80 4.55 -9.27 -11.08
C ALA A 80 5.01 -7.98 -11.78
N GLY A 81 4.10 -7.21 -12.38
CA GLY A 81 4.42 -5.93 -13.01
C GLY A 81 4.93 -4.88 -12.00
N ILE A 82 4.29 -4.79 -10.83
CA ILE A 82 4.73 -3.91 -9.73
C ILE A 82 6.10 -4.35 -9.22
N ALA A 83 6.30 -5.64 -8.97
CA ALA A 83 7.59 -6.19 -8.55
C ALA A 83 8.71 -5.89 -9.57
N GLY A 84 8.44 -6.09 -10.86
CA GLY A 84 9.41 -5.82 -11.93
C GLY A 84 9.81 -4.34 -12.00
N GLN A 85 8.84 -3.44 -11.95
CA GLN A 85 9.12 -2.00 -11.99
C GLN A 85 9.79 -1.49 -10.72
N TYR A 86 9.42 -2.03 -9.56
CA TYR A 86 10.11 -1.73 -8.31
C TYR A 86 11.57 -2.18 -8.35
N ALA A 87 11.87 -3.37 -8.89
CA ALA A 87 13.24 -3.84 -9.05
C ALA A 87 14.05 -2.97 -10.04
N ALA A 88 13.44 -2.59 -11.16
CA ALA A 88 14.09 -1.78 -12.19
C ALA A 88 14.43 -0.37 -11.72
N LEU A 89 13.53 0.26 -10.96
CA LEU A 89 13.66 1.66 -10.53
C LEU A 89 14.25 1.79 -9.12
N GLY A 90 13.96 0.85 -8.22
CA GLY A 90 14.37 0.88 -6.81
C GLY A 90 15.88 0.73 -6.60
N ALA A 91 16.59 0.09 -7.53
CA ALA A 91 18.05 0.05 -7.52
C ALA A 91 18.69 1.43 -7.80
N SER A 92 17.96 2.31 -8.51
CA SER A 92 18.43 3.64 -8.90
C SER A 92 17.96 4.69 -7.89
N ARG A 93 18.85 5.19 -7.03
CA ARG A 93 18.54 6.28 -6.09
C ARG A 93 18.51 7.67 -6.73
N THR A 94 18.20 7.76 -8.03
CA THR A 94 18.14 9.04 -8.73
C THR A 94 16.77 9.68 -8.56
N PRO A 95 16.67 11.02 -8.51
CA PRO A 95 15.37 11.70 -8.44
C PRO A 95 14.44 11.33 -9.60
N ALA A 96 15.01 11.10 -10.80
CA ALA A 96 14.25 10.67 -11.97
C ALA A 96 13.63 9.28 -11.80
N ALA A 97 14.38 8.30 -11.28
CA ALA A 97 13.86 6.95 -11.02
C ALA A 97 12.79 6.96 -9.91
N GLN A 98 12.98 7.78 -8.87
CA GLN A 98 11.99 7.97 -7.82
C GLN A 98 10.69 8.59 -8.36
N SER A 99 10.80 9.62 -9.19
CA SER A 99 9.63 10.23 -9.84
C SER A 99 8.92 9.25 -10.77
N ALA A 100 9.67 8.48 -11.56
CA ALA A 100 9.12 7.48 -12.46
C ALA A 100 8.37 6.38 -11.71
N TRP A 101 8.93 5.91 -10.58
CA TRP A 101 8.27 4.95 -9.70
C TRP A 101 6.99 5.52 -9.11
N ALA A 102 7.04 6.74 -8.58
CA ALA A 102 5.86 7.39 -7.99
C ALA A 102 4.72 7.54 -8.99
N SER A 103 5.01 7.98 -10.23
CA SER A 103 4.02 8.10 -11.29
C SER A 103 3.44 6.75 -11.69
N PHE A 104 4.29 5.77 -11.99
CA PHE A 104 3.85 4.42 -12.34
C PHE A 104 2.97 3.82 -11.24
N PHE A 105 3.41 3.92 -9.99
CA PHE A 105 2.70 3.32 -8.87
C PHE A 105 1.37 4.02 -8.57
N ALA A 106 1.27 5.33 -8.79
CA ALA A 106 0.00 6.05 -8.71
C ALA A 106 -1.03 5.48 -9.72
N ASP A 107 -0.61 5.20 -10.95
CA ASP A 107 -1.48 4.58 -11.96
C ASP A 107 -1.92 3.17 -11.55
N GLN A 108 -1.01 2.38 -10.99
CA GLN A 108 -1.34 1.03 -10.51
C GLN A 108 -2.36 1.06 -9.35
N ARG A 109 -2.25 2.05 -8.46
CA ARG A 109 -3.24 2.25 -7.38
C ARG A 109 -4.61 2.63 -7.94
N ALA A 110 -4.65 3.54 -8.91
CA ALA A 110 -5.90 3.91 -9.58
C ALA A 110 -6.56 2.70 -10.26
N GLN A 111 -5.76 1.86 -10.94
CA GLN A 111 -6.22 0.63 -11.54
C GLN A 111 -6.83 -0.34 -10.50
N ALA A 112 -6.13 -0.60 -9.40
CA ALA A 112 -6.60 -1.49 -8.34
C ALA A 112 -7.90 -0.98 -7.68
N LEU A 113 -7.97 0.32 -7.42
CA LEU A 113 -9.18 0.97 -6.90
C LEU A 113 -10.35 0.85 -7.88
N SER A 114 -10.11 0.98 -9.19
CA SER A 114 -11.17 0.82 -10.20
C SER A 114 -11.77 -0.60 -10.17
N TRP A 115 -10.94 -1.63 -9.99
CA TRP A 115 -11.41 -3.02 -9.84
C TRP A 115 -12.15 -3.22 -8.53
N ARG A 116 -11.68 -2.63 -7.43
CA ARG A 116 -12.38 -2.71 -6.14
C ARG A 116 -13.74 -2.01 -6.21
N ALA A 117 -13.80 -0.83 -6.80
CA ALA A 117 -15.05 -0.11 -7.02
C ALA A 117 -16.02 -0.98 -7.84
N ALA A 118 -15.55 -1.80 -8.79
CA ALA A 118 -16.40 -2.74 -9.53
C ALA A 118 -17.25 -3.66 -8.63
N VAL A 119 -16.72 -4.04 -7.45
CA VAL A 119 -17.33 -4.99 -6.50
C VAL A 119 -17.80 -4.37 -5.19
N ASP A 120 -17.44 -3.12 -4.93
CA ASP A 120 -17.79 -2.37 -3.73
C ASP A 120 -18.33 -0.98 -4.13
N PRO A 121 -19.66 -0.84 -4.27
CA PRO A 121 -20.28 0.41 -4.68
C PRO A 121 -20.06 1.57 -3.70
N THR A 122 -19.71 1.30 -2.43
CA THR A 122 -19.47 2.36 -1.43
C THR A 122 -18.26 3.23 -1.79
N LEU A 123 -17.35 2.73 -2.63
CA LEU A 123 -16.20 3.47 -3.15
C LEU A 123 -16.51 4.34 -4.38
N ARG A 124 -17.74 4.26 -4.92
CA ARG A 124 -18.18 5.09 -6.06
C ARG A 124 -18.90 6.38 -5.65
N ALA A 125 -19.25 6.54 -4.38
CA ALA A 125 -19.88 7.75 -3.87
C ALA A 125 -18.79 8.80 -3.60
N GLY A 126 -18.37 9.48 -4.67
CA GLY A 126 -17.64 10.74 -4.62
C GLY A 126 -18.57 11.92 -4.88
#